data_AF-A0A1V6CFA0-F1
#
_entry.id   AF-A0A1V6CFA0-F1
#
_cell.length_a   1.000
_cell.length_b   1.000
_cell.length_c   1.000
_cell.angle_alpha   90.00
_cell.angle_beta   90.00
_cell.angle_gamma   90.00
#
_symmetry.space_group_name_H-M   'P 1'
#
loop_
_entity.id
_entity.type
_entity.pdbx_description
1 polymer ?
#
loop_
_entity_poly.entity_id
_entity_poly.type
_entity_poly.pdbx_seq_one_letter_code
_entity_poly.pdbx_strand_id
1 'polypeptide(L)'
;MNTGSILALIMLDGIKNVDYGKTFNRYVDDTQEQIGLGWGHSSRMRCLIFPWAEMIAAVFLSKQGNPDAYHHIDRAIKATNSFGGIAEYIWIHGLISRQWYVSAHGTFLWAIAEMLAYSDSEKIVLFSGFPDDLIKDGVSFKNIAIQDNALVSCRVKKNEIFVSIINQGDKELKKFLYFRGNKVQINLRPDEEKNFTLRVKSTSTQNRRKK
;
A
#
# COMPACT_ATOMS: atom_id res chain seq x y z
N MET A 1 15.04 2.69 -15.30
CA MET A 1 15.32 1.69 -14.25
C MET A 1 15.85 0.45 -14.91
N ASN A 2 16.77 -0.28 -14.27
CA ASN A 2 16.98 -1.66 -14.68
C ASN A 2 15.93 -2.52 -13.96
N THR A 3 15.46 -3.56 -14.63
CA THR A 3 14.48 -4.54 -14.14
C THR A 3 14.90 -5.16 -12.79
N GLY A 4 16.18 -5.08 -12.43
CA GLY A 4 16.73 -5.62 -11.19
C GLY A 4 16.28 -4.90 -9.92
N SER A 5 15.96 -3.60 -9.98
CA SER A 5 15.49 -2.86 -8.78
C SER A 5 14.02 -3.16 -8.44
N ILE A 6 13.19 -3.42 -9.48
CA ILE A 6 11.81 -3.91 -9.35
C ILE A 6 11.82 -5.33 -8.76
N LEU A 7 12.74 -6.16 -9.25
CA LEU A 7 12.95 -7.51 -8.76
C LEU A 7 13.40 -7.50 -7.30
N ALA A 8 14.29 -6.60 -6.88
CA ALA A 8 14.77 -6.53 -5.50
C ALA A 8 13.67 -6.24 -4.48
N LEU A 9 12.75 -5.30 -4.75
CA LEU A 9 11.66 -4.96 -3.83
C LEU A 9 10.60 -6.07 -3.73
N ILE A 10 10.32 -6.77 -4.85
CA ILE A 10 9.41 -7.93 -4.88
C ILE A 10 10.08 -9.18 -4.27
N MET A 11 11.38 -9.38 -4.52
CA MET A 11 12.14 -10.53 -4.01
C MET A 11 12.39 -10.46 -2.50
N LEU A 12 12.45 -9.26 -1.90
CA LEU A 12 12.65 -9.15 -0.46
C LEU A 12 11.55 -9.89 0.32
N ASP A 13 10.28 -9.86 -0.12
CA ASP A 13 9.18 -10.61 0.52
C ASP A 13 9.43 -12.14 0.52
N GLY A 14 10.31 -12.64 -0.36
CA GLY A 14 10.71 -14.06 -0.45
C GLY A 14 12.06 -14.42 0.17
N ILE A 15 12.89 -13.46 0.61
CA ILE A 15 14.24 -13.74 1.15
C ILE A 15 14.19 -13.78 2.68
N LYS A 16 14.28 -14.99 3.24
CA LYS A 16 14.44 -15.18 4.69
C LYS A 16 15.71 -14.49 5.21
N ASN A 17 15.60 -13.85 6.38
CA ASN A 17 16.70 -13.26 7.15
C ASN A 17 17.32 -11.96 6.58
N VAL A 18 16.66 -11.26 5.67
CA VAL A 18 17.11 -9.91 5.25
C VAL A 18 16.51 -8.84 6.15
N ASP A 19 17.33 -7.86 6.52
CA ASP A 19 16.85 -6.62 7.13
C ASP A 19 16.20 -5.74 6.05
N TYR A 20 14.88 -5.87 5.98
CA TYR A 20 14.01 -5.15 5.04
C TYR A 20 14.18 -3.63 5.15
N GLY A 21 14.22 -3.10 6.37
CA GLY A 21 14.33 -1.66 6.62
C GLY A 21 15.68 -1.13 6.14
N LYS A 22 16.77 -1.81 6.48
CA LYS A 22 18.11 -1.43 6.02
C LYS A 22 18.25 -1.50 4.50
N THR A 23 17.69 -2.53 3.87
CA THR A 23 17.78 -2.70 2.42
C THR A 23 16.96 -1.65 1.67
N PHE A 24 15.76 -1.35 2.18
CA PHE A 24 14.93 -0.28 1.64
C PHE A 24 15.56 1.09 1.82
N ASN A 25 16.09 1.40 3.01
CA ASN A 25 16.75 2.69 3.26
C ASN A 25 17.95 2.88 2.33
N ARG A 26 18.76 1.84 2.13
CA ARG A 26 19.84 1.88 1.14
C ARG A 26 19.32 2.12 -0.27
N TYR A 27 18.23 1.48 -0.67
CA TYR A 27 17.58 1.74 -1.96
C TYR A 27 17.11 3.19 -2.09
N VAL A 28 16.49 3.74 -1.03
CA VAL A 28 16.07 5.15 -1.00
C VAL A 28 17.30 6.03 -1.19
N ASP A 29 18.38 5.82 -0.45
CA ASP A 29 19.62 6.57 -0.58
C ASP A 29 20.21 6.50 -2.00
N ASP A 30 20.15 5.32 -2.63
CA ASP A 30 20.68 5.10 -3.98
C ASP A 30 19.81 5.72 -5.10
N THR A 31 18.51 5.95 -4.85
CA THR A 31 17.53 6.34 -5.90
C THR A 31 16.85 7.69 -5.69
N GLN A 32 16.94 8.27 -4.49
CA GLN A 32 16.36 9.56 -4.14
C GLN A 32 17.12 10.70 -4.83
N GLU A 33 16.41 11.57 -5.53
CA GLU A 33 17.02 12.75 -6.13
C GLU A 33 17.23 13.86 -5.07
N GLN A 34 18.43 14.43 -5.00
CA GLN A 34 18.76 15.50 -4.05
C GLN A 34 18.04 16.83 -4.32
N ILE A 35 17.57 17.04 -5.56
CA ILE A 35 16.96 18.30 -6.04
C ILE A 35 15.51 18.07 -6.49
N GLY A 36 15.00 16.85 -6.34
CA GLY A 36 13.70 16.43 -6.84
C GLY A 36 12.68 16.09 -5.76
N LEU A 37 11.45 15.80 -6.21
CA LEU A 37 10.33 15.48 -5.33
C LEU A 37 10.19 13.98 -5.02
N GLY A 38 11.05 13.09 -5.56
CA GLY A 38 10.93 11.64 -5.34
C GLY A 38 12.06 10.77 -5.92
N TRP A 39 11.71 9.54 -6.28
CA TRP A 39 12.63 8.51 -6.78
C TRP A 39 12.88 8.70 -8.27
N GLY A 40 14.12 9.06 -8.62
CA GLY A 40 14.46 9.55 -9.96
C GLY A 40 15.77 8.99 -10.53
N HIS A 41 16.61 8.35 -9.71
CA HIS A 41 17.98 8.07 -10.08
C HIS A 41 18.17 6.69 -10.74
N SER A 42 17.57 6.47 -11.91
CA SER A 42 18.03 5.38 -12.78
C SER A 42 18.79 5.92 -13.97
N SER A 43 20.10 5.78 -13.89
CA SER A 43 21.12 5.93 -14.94
C SER A 43 20.59 6.40 -16.31
N ARG A 44 20.89 7.66 -16.66
CA ARG A 44 20.72 8.37 -17.96
C ARG A 44 19.49 9.25 -18.15
N MET A 45 18.46 9.18 -17.30
CA MET A 45 17.33 10.11 -17.36
C MET A 45 17.21 10.80 -16.01
N ARG A 46 17.56 12.10 -15.94
CA ARG A 46 17.29 12.91 -14.76
C ARG A 46 15.78 13.13 -14.69
N CYS A 47 15.08 12.21 -14.05
CA CYS A 47 13.64 12.29 -13.83
C CYS A 47 13.38 12.73 -12.39
N LEU A 48 12.37 13.59 -12.23
CA LEU A 48 11.88 14.05 -10.95
C LEU A 48 11.24 12.91 -10.16
N ILE A 49 10.38 12.13 -10.82
CA ILE A 49 9.70 10.95 -10.27
C ILE A 49 9.45 9.90 -11.35
N PHE A 50 9.42 8.63 -10.92
CA PHE A 50 8.80 7.52 -11.65
C PHE A 50 7.55 7.08 -10.87
N PRO A 51 6.31 7.42 -11.30
CA PRO A 51 5.09 7.15 -10.54
C PRO A 51 4.93 5.68 -10.14
N TRP A 52 5.29 4.76 -11.04
CA TRP A 52 5.21 3.33 -10.75
C TRP A 52 6.18 2.90 -9.64
N ALA A 53 7.34 3.55 -9.51
CA ALA A 53 8.32 3.22 -8.48
C ALA A 53 7.84 3.72 -7.11
N GLU A 54 7.28 4.94 -7.07
CA GLU A 54 6.62 5.49 -5.88
C GLU A 54 5.47 4.58 -5.39
N MET A 55 4.69 3.99 -6.29
CA MET A 55 3.61 3.07 -5.91
C MET A 55 4.14 1.76 -5.31
N ILE A 56 5.27 1.24 -5.81
CA ILE A 56 5.94 0.08 -5.20
C ILE A 56 6.47 0.45 -3.80
N ALA A 57 7.00 1.67 -3.62
CA ALA A 57 7.37 2.21 -2.31
C ALA A 57 6.22 2.14 -1.32
N ALA A 58 5.05 2.62 -1.75
CA ALA A 58 3.86 2.71 -0.94
C ALA A 58 3.44 1.33 -0.42
N VAL A 59 3.47 0.30 -1.29
CA VAL A 59 3.18 -1.09 -0.90
C VAL A 59 4.15 -1.58 0.17
N PHE A 60 5.45 -1.37 -0.04
CA PHE A 60 6.46 -1.83 0.89
C PHE A 60 6.32 -1.15 2.26
N LEU A 61 6.17 0.17 2.26
CA LEU A 61 6.02 0.98 3.47
C LEU A 61 4.71 0.67 4.21
N SER A 62 3.61 0.41 3.49
CA SER A 62 2.33 0.08 4.10
C SER A 62 2.38 -1.23 4.88
N LYS A 63 3.05 -2.26 4.33
CA LYS A 63 3.27 -3.56 4.99
C LYS A 63 4.07 -3.42 6.30
N GLN A 64 4.95 -2.41 6.38
CA GLN A 64 5.71 -2.09 7.59
C GLN A 64 4.96 -1.18 8.58
N GLY A 65 3.75 -0.73 8.24
CA GLY A 65 3.00 0.22 9.06
C GLY A 65 3.61 1.62 9.08
N ASN A 66 4.43 1.99 8.09
CA ASN A 66 5.03 3.30 7.99
C ASN A 66 3.97 4.33 7.53
N PRO A 67 3.76 5.45 8.26
CA PRO A 67 2.77 6.46 7.91
C PRO A 67 3.06 7.19 6.58
N ASP A 68 4.29 7.17 6.09
CA ASP A 68 4.68 7.84 4.84
C ASP A 68 4.24 7.08 3.59
N ALA A 69 3.71 5.86 3.72
CA ALA A 69 3.26 5.05 2.58
C ALA A 69 2.29 5.80 1.65
N TYR A 70 1.30 6.50 2.22
CA TYR A 70 0.34 7.27 1.41
C TYR A 70 0.95 8.50 0.73
N HIS A 71 2.02 9.08 1.29
CA HIS A 71 2.71 10.22 0.68
C HIS A 71 3.30 9.86 -0.69
N HIS A 72 3.79 8.63 -0.83
CA HIS A 72 4.27 8.12 -2.11
C HIS A 72 3.13 7.96 -3.13
N ILE A 73 1.93 7.55 -2.71
CA ILE A 73 0.73 7.56 -3.57
C ILE A 73 0.40 8.99 -4.01
N ASP A 74 0.33 9.94 -3.07
CA ASP A 74 0.03 11.34 -3.37
C ASP A 74 1.03 11.97 -4.36
N ARG A 75 2.32 11.66 -4.20
CA ARG A 75 3.36 12.06 -5.16
C ARG A 75 3.16 11.45 -6.54
N ALA A 76 2.87 10.16 -6.61
CA ALA A 76 2.73 9.44 -7.87
C ALA A 76 1.53 9.95 -8.68
N ILE A 77 0.39 10.21 -8.03
CA ILE A 77 -0.84 10.65 -8.71
C ILE A 77 -0.79 12.09 -9.19
N LYS A 78 0.16 12.92 -8.75
CA LYS A 78 0.40 14.26 -9.34
C LYS A 78 0.86 14.18 -10.79
N ALA A 79 1.33 13.02 -11.23
CA ALA A 79 1.65 12.74 -12.64
C ALA A 79 0.42 12.42 -13.49
N THR A 80 -0.78 12.45 -12.92
CA THR A 80 -2.03 12.10 -13.60
C THR A 80 -2.52 13.28 -14.44
N ASN A 81 -2.79 13.04 -15.72
CA ASN A 81 -3.41 14.05 -16.58
C ASN A 81 -4.92 14.21 -16.29
N SER A 82 -5.55 15.22 -16.89
CA SER A 82 -6.98 15.50 -16.71
C SER A 82 -7.93 14.37 -17.13
N PHE A 83 -7.44 13.38 -17.89
CA PHE A 83 -8.21 12.20 -18.31
C PHE A 83 -7.95 10.97 -17.43
N GLY A 84 -7.19 11.12 -16.34
CA GLY A 84 -6.85 10.01 -15.44
C GLY A 84 -5.64 9.18 -15.89
N GLY A 85 -4.96 9.58 -16.97
CA GLY A 85 -3.77 8.87 -17.43
C GLY A 85 -2.57 9.15 -16.54
N ILE A 86 -1.99 8.10 -15.96
CA ILE A 86 -0.75 8.13 -15.17
C ILE A 86 0.46 7.99 -16.10
N ALA A 87 1.47 8.83 -15.89
CA ALA A 87 2.68 8.88 -16.70
C ALA A 87 3.71 7.79 -16.36
N GLU A 88 4.62 7.52 -17.30
CA GLU A 88 5.80 6.68 -17.04
C GLU A 88 6.78 7.39 -16.10
N TYR A 89 7.01 8.69 -16.32
CA TYR A 89 7.87 9.53 -15.50
C TYR A 89 7.61 11.02 -15.71
N ILE A 90 8.06 11.81 -14.75
CA ILE A 90 8.15 13.26 -14.86
C ILE A 90 9.62 13.64 -14.95
N TRP A 91 9.99 14.47 -15.91
CA TRP A 91 11.35 15.01 -16.03
C TRP A 91 11.66 15.99 -14.89
N ILE A 92 12.94 16.22 -14.57
CA ILE A 92 13.35 17.23 -13.55
C ILE A 92 12.76 18.62 -13.77
N HIS A 93 12.52 19.01 -15.02
CA HIS A 93 11.91 20.29 -15.39
C HIS A 93 10.37 20.24 -15.44
N GLY A 94 9.75 19.20 -14.88
CA GLY A 94 8.30 19.06 -14.71
C GLY A 94 7.52 18.56 -15.93
N LEU A 95 8.19 18.32 -17.07
CA LEU A 95 7.49 17.78 -18.25
C LEU A 95 7.08 16.33 -17.99
N ILE A 96 5.81 16.03 -18.26
CA ILE A 96 5.29 14.68 -18.13
C ILE A 96 5.57 13.90 -19.42
N SER A 97 6.13 12.70 -19.30
CA SER A 97 6.44 11.83 -20.44
C SER A 97 5.55 10.59 -20.44
N ARG A 98 5.07 10.22 -21.63
CA ARG A 98 4.33 8.97 -21.89
C ARG A 98 3.17 8.75 -20.92
N GLN A 99 2.10 9.47 -21.19
CA GLN A 99 0.81 9.28 -20.53
C GLN A 99 0.24 7.89 -20.82
N TRP A 100 -0.67 7.42 -19.97
CA TRP A 100 -1.31 6.09 -20.10
C TRP A 100 -0.31 4.93 -20.02
N TYR A 101 0.74 5.08 -19.21
CA TYR A 101 1.75 4.05 -19.06
C TYR A 101 1.19 2.85 -18.27
N VAL A 102 1.10 1.69 -18.93
CA VAL A 102 0.41 0.50 -18.39
C VAL A 102 0.96 0.08 -17.04
N SER A 103 2.29 0.04 -16.87
CA SER A 103 2.89 -0.38 -15.60
C SER A 103 2.58 0.58 -14.45
N ALA A 104 2.44 1.89 -14.73
CA ALA A 104 2.04 2.86 -13.71
C ALA A 104 0.58 2.66 -13.27
N HIS A 105 -0.33 2.32 -14.18
CA HIS A 105 -1.71 2.00 -13.82
C HIS A 105 -1.82 0.68 -13.06
N GLY A 106 -1.09 -0.35 -13.52
CA GLY A 106 -1.06 -1.65 -12.84
C GLY A 106 -0.51 -1.54 -11.42
N THR A 107 0.60 -0.83 -11.24
CA THR A 107 1.18 -0.58 -9.90
C THR A 107 0.29 0.29 -9.03
N PHE A 108 -0.46 1.25 -9.60
CA PHE A 108 -1.43 2.04 -8.85
C PHE A 108 -2.54 1.16 -8.27
N LEU A 109 -3.18 0.34 -9.11
CA LEU A 109 -4.26 -0.54 -8.69
C LEU A 109 -3.76 -1.56 -7.66
N TRP A 110 -2.58 -2.13 -7.87
CA TRP A 110 -1.94 -3.02 -6.91
C TRP A 110 -1.68 -2.32 -5.57
N ALA A 111 -1.11 -1.12 -5.60
CA ALA A 111 -0.79 -0.39 -4.38
C ALA A 111 -2.03 -0.02 -3.57
N ILE A 112 -3.09 0.45 -4.23
CA ILE A 112 -4.36 0.72 -3.57
C ILE A 112 -4.96 -0.56 -2.99
N ALA A 113 -4.95 -1.68 -3.71
CA ALA A 113 -5.48 -2.95 -3.20
C ALA A 113 -4.75 -3.43 -1.93
N GLU A 114 -3.40 -3.46 -1.96
CA GLU A 114 -2.57 -3.86 -0.82
C GLU A 114 -2.74 -2.91 0.38
N MET A 115 -2.88 -1.61 0.12
CA MET A 115 -3.12 -0.63 1.18
C MET A 115 -4.53 -0.72 1.76
N LEU A 116 -5.54 -1.12 0.99
CA LEU A 116 -6.91 -1.32 1.48
C LEU A 116 -7.01 -2.58 2.35
N ALA A 117 -6.49 -3.70 1.86
CA ALA A 117 -6.42 -4.96 2.57
C ALA A 117 -5.21 -5.78 2.12
N TYR A 118 -4.30 -6.05 3.06
CA TYR A 118 -3.14 -6.91 2.85
C TYR A 118 -3.21 -8.10 3.81
N SER A 119 -2.61 -9.22 3.41
CA SER A 119 -2.56 -10.44 4.20
C SER A 119 -1.18 -11.09 4.10
N ASP A 120 -0.70 -11.62 5.23
CA ASP A 120 0.43 -12.55 5.28
C ASP A 120 -0.01 -13.87 5.92
N SER A 121 0.93 -14.74 6.28
CA SER A 121 0.61 -16.05 6.89
C SER A 121 -0.16 -15.97 8.22
N GLU A 122 -0.08 -14.86 8.95
CA GLU A 122 -0.65 -14.74 10.30
C GLU A 122 -1.80 -13.73 10.40
N LYS A 123 -1.81 -12.70 9.55
CA LYS A 123 -2.69 -11.55 9.71
C LYS A 123 -3.29 -11.06 8.41
N ILE A 124 -4.47 -10.44 8.54
CA ILE A 124 -5.12 -9.58 7.57
C ILE A 124 -5.11 -8.18 8.16
N VAL A 125 -4.57 -7.20 7.43
CA VAL A 125 -4.47 -5.81 7.89
C VAL A 125 -5.31 -4.93 6.97
N LEU A 126 -6.19 -4.12 7.58
CA LEU A 126 -7.02 -3.17 6.86
C LEU A 126 -6.41 -1.78 6.88
N PHE A 127 -6.52 -1.08 5.75
CA PHE A 127 -6.08 0.31 5.58
C PHE A 127 -4.63 0.53 6.02
N SER A 128 -3.73 -0.37 5.62
CA SER A 128 -2.30 -0.26 5.88
C SER A 128 -1.76 0.97 5.13
N GLY A 129 -1.10 1.87 5.86
CA GLY A 129 -0.51 3.08 5.29
C GLY A 129 -1.48 4.21 4.90
N PHE A 130 -2.80 4.01 4.88
CA PHE A 130 -3.75 5.12 4.69
C PHE A 130 -3.83 6.02 5.92
N PRO A 131 -3.91 7.35 5.79
CA PRO A 131 -4.14 8.24 6.92
C PRO A 131 -5.60 8.19 7.41
N ASP A 132 -5.80 8.33 8.72
CA ASP A 132 -7.13 8.24 9.34
C ASP A 132 -8.12 9.29 8.81
N ASP A 133 -7.60 10.47 8.47
CA ASP A 133 -8.40 11.57 7.91
C ASP A 133 -9.05 11.24 6.57
N LEU A 134 -8.47 10.33 5.77
CA LEU A 134 -9.07 9.91 4.50
C LEU A 134 -10.10 8.78 4.69
N ILE A 135 -9.97 7.99 5.75
CA ILE A 135 -10.81 6.81 5.96
C ILE A 135 -12.10 7.18 6.70
N LYS A 136 -12.02 8.14 7.64
CA LYS A 136 -13.12 8.55 8.52
C LYS A 136 -14.37 9.04 7.77
N ASP A 137 -14.19 9.53 6.54
CA ASP A 137 -15.24 10.12 5.71
C ASP A 137 -16.09 9.08 4.94
N GLY A 138 -15.98 7.79 5.30
CA GLY A 138 -16.90 6.76 4.85
C GLY A 138 -16.40 5.93 3.68
N VAL A 139 -15.12 5.55 3.70
CA VAL A 139 -14.52 4.66 2.69
C VAL A 139 -15.17 3.29 2.72
N SER A 140 -15.42 2.72 1.54
CA SER A 140 -15.89 1.34 1.40
C SER A 140 -15.27 0.66 0.18
N PHE A 141 -15.01 -0.64 0.31
CA PHE A 141 -14.59 -1.50 -0.79
C PHE A 141 -15.22 -2.87 -0.64
N LYS A 142 -15.25 -3.63 -1.75
CA LYS A 142 -15.79 -4.98 -1.78
C LYS A 142 -14.85 -5.92 -2.50
N ASN A 143 -14.77 -7.14 -1.99
CA ASN A 143 -14.12 -8.29 -2.62
C ASN A 143 -12.68 -8.04 -3.06
N ILE A 144 -11.89 -7.38 -2.23
CA ILE A 144 -10.43 -7.35 -2.44
C ILE A 144 -9.89 -8.74 -2.12
N ALA A 145 -9.33 -9.38 -3.14
CA ALA A 145 -8.70 -10.68 -2.99
C ALA A 145 -7.35 -10.54 -2.27
N ILE A 146 -7.14 -11.41 -1.29
CA ILE A 146 -5.93 -11.48 -0.49
C ILE A 146 -5.35 -12.90 -0.51
N GLN A 147 -4.17 -13.09 0.10
CA GLN A 147 -3.53 -14.40 0.23
C GLN A 147 -4.49 -15.45 0.84
N ASP A 148 -4.33 -16.70 0.41
CA ASP A 148 -5.13 -17.88 0.77
C ASP A 148 -6.57 -17.86 0.23
N ASN A 149 -6.76 -17.24 -0.94
CA ASN A 149 -8.04 -17.19 -1.66
C ASN A 149 -9.19 -16.63 -0.81
N ALA A 150 -8.92 -15.64 0.03
CA ALA A 150 -9.94 -14.95 0.78
C ALA A 150 -10.33 -13.62 0.10
N LEU A 151 -11.61 -13.26 0.21
CA LEU A 151 -12.12 -11.97 -0.22
C LEU A 151 -12.45 -11.13 1.01
N VAL A 152 -12.00 -9.87 1.00
CA VAL A 152 -12.28 -8.91 2.07
C VAL A 152 -13.12 -7.78 1.52
N SER A 153 -14.20 -7.48 2.22
CA SER A 153 -15.03 -6.29 2.01
C SER A 153 -15.03 -5.45 3.27
N CYS A 154 -14.98 -4.13 3.13
CA CYS A 154 -15.01 -3.25 4.28
C CYS A 154 -15.86 -2.01 4.02
N ARG A 155 -16.49 -1.50 5.06
CA ARG A 155 -17.14 -0.20 5.09
C ARG A 155 -16.84 0.50 6.40
N VAL A 156 -16.35 1.73 6.32
CA VAL A 156 -16.16 2.59 7.47
C VAL A 156 -17.37 3.51 7.63
N LYS A 157 -17.84 3.66 8.87
CA LYS A 157 -18.92 4.58 9.21
C LYS A 157 -18.64 5.19 10.57
N LYS A 158 -18.28 6.48 10.59
CA LYS A 158 -17.92 7.22 11.81
C LYS A 158 -16.82 6.47 12.59
N ASN A 159 -17.16 5.91 13.75
CA ASN A 159 -16.23 5.25 14.67
C ASN A 159 -16.31 3.72 14.58
N GLU A 160 -16.95 3.17 13.55
CA GLU A 160 -17.10 1.73 13.38
C GLU A 160 -16.63 1.32 11.98
N ILE A 161 -15.99 0.15 11.93
CA ILE A 161 -15.67 -0.52 10.68
C ILE A 161 -16.45 -1.84 10.63
N PHE A 162 -17.06 -2.07 9.47
CA PHE A 162 -17.78 -3.29 9.14
C PHE A 162 -16.92 -4.05 8.15
N VAL A 163 -16.63 -5.30 8.43
CA VAL A 163 -15.74 -6.13 7.62
C VAL A 163 -16.45 -7.45 7.32
N SER A 164 -16.52 -7.83 6.05
CA SER A 164 -16.91 -9.18 5.63
C SER A 164 -15.68 -9.88 5.07
N ILE A 165 -15.48 -11.12 5.49
CA ILE A 165 -14.41 -11.98 4.98
C ILE A 165 -15.06 -13.28 4.48
N ILE A 166 -14.80 -13.61 3.23
CA ILE A 166 -15.24 -14.84 2.58
C ILE A 166 -14.00 -15.69 2.31
N ASN A 167 -13.98 -16.91 2.81
CA ASN A 167 -12.92 -17.87 2.48
C ASN A 167 -13.32 -18.65 1.22
N GLN A 168 -12.68 -18.38 0.08
CA GLN A 168 -12.89 -19.14 -1.17
C GLN A 168 -11.82 -20.22 -1.37
N GLY A 169 -10.97 -20.44 -0.37
CA GLY A 169 -9.97 -21.50 -0.36
C GLY A 169 -10.56 -22.86 -0.02
N ASP A 170 -9.77 -23.90 -0.26
CA ASP A 170 -10.07 -25.29 0.07
C ASP A 170 -9.72 -25.67 1.53
N LYS A 171 -9.08 -24.75 2.26
CA LYS A 171 -8.58 -24.95 3.63
C LYS A 171 -9.20 -23.96 4.60
N GLU A 172 -9.15 -24.32 5.88
CA GLU A 172 -9.58 -23.43 6.97
C GLU A 172 -8.65 -22.21 7.08
N LEU A 173 -9.22 -21.01 7.04
CA LEU A 173 -8.51 -19.74 7.17
C LEU A 173 -8.37 -19.35 8.64
N LYS A 174 -7.15 -19.46 9.17
CA LYS A 174 -6.80 -19.08 10.55
C LYS A 174 -5.83 -17.91 10.56
N LYS A 175 -6.36 -16.71 10.76
CA LYS A 175 -5.58 -15.46 10.79
C LYS A 175 -6.10 -14.49 11.83
N PHE A 176 -5.36 -13.42 12.08
CA PHE A 176 -5.84 -12.29 12.87
C PHE A 176 -6.22 -11.12 11.98
N LEU A 177 -7.42 -10.58 12.16
CA LEU A 177 -7.82 -9.30 11.59
C LEU A 177 -7.24 -8.16 12.43
N TYR A 178 -6.51 -7.26 11.78
CA TYR A 178 -5.95 -6.07 12.40
C TYR A 178 -6.48 -4.79 11.76
N PHE A 179 -6.88 -3.87 12.63
CA PHE A 179 -7.19 -2.50 12.25
C PHE A 179 -6.88 -1.56 13.41
N ARG A 180 -5.90 -0.67 13.23
CA ARG A 180 -5.51 0.38 14.21
C ARG A 180 -5.41 -0.12 15.65
N GLY A 181 -4.66 -1.21 15.85
CA GLY A 181 -4.43 -1.82 17.17
C GLY A 181 -5.60 -2.67 17.69
N ASN A 182 -6.75 -2.73 17.02
CA ASN A 182 -7.74 -3.77 17.25
C ASN A 182 -7.29 -5.06 16.57
N LYS A 183 -7.44 -6.17 17.29
CA LYS A 183 -7.06 -7.51 16.85
C LYS A 183 -8.23 -8.46 17.11
N VAL A 184 -8.66 -9.20 16.09
CA VAL A 184 -9.69 -10.24 16.22
C VAL A 184 -9.23 -11.52 15.55
N GLN A 185 -9.42 -12.65 16.21
CA GLN A 185 -9.10 -13.94 15.62
C GLN A 185 -10.19 -14.34 14.61
N ILE A 186 -9.75 -14.74 13.43
CA ILE A 186 -10.56 -15.29 12.36
C ILE A 186 -10.30 -16.79 12.33
N ASN A 187 -11.40 -17.55 12.29
CA ASN A 187 -11.37 -18.95 11.92
C ASN A 187 -12.56 -19.19 10.99
N LEU A 188 -12.29 -19.48 9.71
CA LEU A 188 -13.32 -19.69 8.69
C LEU A 188 -13.08 -20.98 7.94
N ARG A 189 -14.13 -21.78 7.81
CA ARG A 189 -14.13 -22.96 6.93
C ARG A 189 -14.14 -22.53 5.46
N PRO A 190 -13.81 -23.44 4.53
CA PRO A 190 -14.04 -23.22 3.10
C PRO A 190 -15.48 -22.77 2.83
N ASP A 191 -15.63 -21.81 1.92
CA ASP A 191 -16.89 -21.18 1.48
C ASP A 191 -17.67 -20.44 2.59
N GLU A 192 -17.07 -20.25 3.77
CA GLU A 192 -17.70 -19.52 4.87
C GLU A 192 -17.50 -18.00 4.71
N GLU A 193 -18.60 -17.25 4.88
CA GLU A 193 -18.59 -15.80 5.05
C GLU A 193 -18.80 -15.45 6.52
N LYS A 194 -17.99 -14.52 7.03
CA LYS A 194 -18.20 -13.96 8.38
C LYS A 194 -18.07 -12.46 8.40
N ASN A 195 -18.96 -11.85 9.17
CA ASN A 195 -19.03 -10.42 9.40
C ASN A 195 -18.42 -10.05 10.75
N PHE A 196 -17.66 -8.96 10.76
CA PHE A 196 -17.02 -8.40 11.93
C PHE A 196 -17.36 -6.92 12.05
N THR A 197 -17.52 -6.45 13.27
CA THR A 197 -17.65 -5.03 13.59
C THR A 197 -16.55 -4.66 14.57
N LEU A 198 -15.69 -3.71 14.20
CA LEU A 198 -14.63 -3.22 15.05
C LEU A 198 -14.86 -1.74 15.34
N ARG A 199 -14.68 -1.33 16.60
CA ARG A 199 -14.73 0.08 16.98
C ARG A 199 -13.37 0.74 16.74
N VAL A 200 -13.38 1.86 16.02
CA VAL A 200 -12.23 2.74 15.89
C VAL A 200 -12.01 3.36 17.28
N LYS A 201 -10.95 2.94 17.97
CA LYS A 201 -10.51 3.67 19.17
C LYS A 201 -10.04 5.03 18.68
N SER A 202 -10.63 6.12 19.17
CA SER A 202 -10.12 7.45 18.85
C SER A 202 -8.66 7.49 19.31
N THR A 203 -7.73 7.60 18.39
CA THR A 203 -6.34 7.99 18.64
C THR A 203 -6.34 9.48 18.99
N SER A 204 -6.98 9.85 20.10
CA SER A 204 -6.67 11.10 20.75
C SER A 204 -5.28 10.93 21.37
N THR A 205 -4.34 11.76 20.93
CA THR A 205 -3.03 12.01 21.56
C THR A 205 -1.93 10.95 21.36
N GLN A 206 -1.20 11.03 20.24
CA GLN A 206 0.23 10.67 20.08
C GLN A 206 0.64 11.03 18.63
N ASN A 207 0.88 12.29 18.28
CA ASN A 207 2.20 12.94 18.38
C ASN A 207 2.06 14.47 18.24
N ARG A 208 1.79 15.14 19.36
CA ARG A 208 2.31 16.50 19.61
C ARG A 208 3.34 16.41 20.73
N ARG A 209 4.53 15.92 20.41
CA ARG A 209 5.77 16.15 21.17
C ARG A 209 6.85 16.46 20.14
N LYS A 210 7.19 17.76 19.98
CA LYS A 210 8.46 18.37 20.46
C LYS A 210 9.66 17.62 19.83
N LYS A 211 10.43 18.19 18.92
CA LYS A 211 11.04 19.52 18.84
C LYS A 211 11.29 19.87 17.37
#